data_AF-A0A7C5GAS5-F1
#
_entry.id   AF-A0A7C5GAS5-F1
#
_cell.length_a   1.000
_cell.length_b   1.000
_cell.length_c   1.000
_cell.angle_alpha   90.00
_cell.angle_beta   90.00
_cell.angle_gamma   90.00
#
_symmetry.space_group_name_H-M   'P 1'
#
loop_
_entity.id
_entity.type
_entity.pdbx_description
1 polymer ?
#
loop_
_entity_poly.entity_id
_entity_poly.type
_entity_poly.pdbx_seq_one_letter_code
_entity_poly.pdbx_strand_id
1 'polypeptide(L)'
;MNNKNAASRISRLTREKKPKIELSFEFFPPKTEVSEARFWASLEKLVPLNPRFVSVTYGAGGSTRERTLRMVSRITQETGINAAAHLTCVGASRGEVEDVVRGF
;
A
#
# COMPACT_ATOMS: atom_id res chain seq x y z
N MET A 1 11.68 -9.98 45.40
CA MET A 1 11.53 -8.92 44.39
C MET A 1 11.29 -9.57 43.03
N ASN A 2 10.05 -9.52 42.53
CA ASN A 2 9.65 -10.12 41.25
C ASN A 2 10.17 -9.27 40.08
N ASN A 3 11.17 -9.78 39.36
CA ASN A 3 11.63 -9.15 38.13
C ASN A 3 10.65 -9.47 36.98
N LYS A 4 9.54 -8.72 36.93
CA LYS A 4 8.53 -8.81 35.87
C LYS A 4 9.02 -8.33 34.49
N ASN A 5 10.27 -7.87 34.35
CA ASN A 5 10.80 -7.29 33.11
C ASN A 5 11.58 -8.26 32.20
N ALA A 6 11.66 -9.55 32.55
CA ALA A 6 12.24 -10.56 31.64
C ALA A 6 11.24 -11.08 30.59
N ALA A 7 9.94 -10.84 30.77
CA ALA A 7 8.92 -11.17 29.78
C ALA A 7 9.00 -10.20 28.58
N SER A 8 9.13 -10.76 27.38
CA SER A 8 8.70 -10.19 26.07
C SER A 8 9.70 -9.47 25.15
N ARG A 9 11.01 -9.76 25.19
CA ARG A 9 11.83 -9.44 23.98
C ARG A 9 11.35 -10.31 22.81
N ILE A 10 10.72 -9.70 21.82
CA ILE A 10 10.25 -10.37 20.58
C ILE A 10 11.36 -11.20 19.93
N SER A 11 12.61 -10.72 20.00
CA SER A 11 13.78 -11.43 19.45
C SER A 11 14.09 -12.77 20.14
N ARG A 12 13.61 -13.01 21.35
CA ARG A 12 13.80 -14.26 22.12
C ARG A 12 12.60 -15.19 22.06
N LEU A 13 11.50 -14.79 21.42
CA LEU A 13 10.32 -15.64 21.27
C LEU A 13 10.53 -16.68 20.17
N THR A 14 10.09 -17.91 20.42
CA THR A 14 9.96 -18.95 19.39
C THR A 14 8.92 -18.51 18.35
N ARG A 15 8.98 -19.06 17.13
CA ARG A 15 8.09 -18.68 16.02
C ARG A 15 6.60 -18.74 16.39
N GLU A 16 6.20 -19.74 17.17
CA GLU A 16 4.83 -19.95 17.65
C GLU A 16 4.37 -18.91 18.68
N LYS A 17 5.30 -18.36 19.46
CA LYS A 17 5.00 -17.35 20.49
C LYS A 17 5.13 -15.93 19.97
N LYS A 18 5.63 -15.73 18.75
CA LYS A 18 5.70 -14.41 18.13
C LYS A 18 4.29 -13.97 17.72
N PRO A 19 3.93 -12.69 17.96
CA PRO A 19 2.65 -12.18 17.46
C PRO A 19 2.63 -12.25 15.94
N LYS A 20 1.44 -12.48 15.37
CA LYS A 20 1.24 -12.36 13.93
C LYS A 20 1.53 -10.92 13.52
N ILE A 21 2.40 -10.74 12.52
CA ILE A 21 2.73 -9.43 11.98
C ILE A 21 1.79 -9.17 10.81
N GLU A 22 1.07 -8.06 10.86
CA GLU A 22 0.28 -7.55 9.75
C GLU A 22 1.15 -6.54 8.97
N LEU A 23 1.20 -6.67 7.64
CA LEU A 23 2.05 -5.87 6.77
C LEU A 23 1.21 -5.11 5.75
N SER A 24 1.70 -3.94 5.34
CA SER A 24 1.23 -3.21 4.17
C SER A 24 2.42 -2.55 3.48
N PHE A 25 2.33 -2.35 2.16
CA PHE A 25 3.36 -1.68 1.37
C PHE A 25 2.79 -0.47 0.64
N GLU A 26 3.55 0.61 0.60
CA GLU A 26 3.20 1.83 -0.12
C GLU A 26 4.11 2.01 -1.33
N PHE A 27 3.51 2.37 -2.46
CA PHE A 27 4.20 2.62 -3.72
C PHE A 27 3.92 4.02 -4.24
N PHE A 28 4.86 4.55 -5.02
CA PHE A 28 4.66 5.73 -5.83
C PHE A 28 4.23 5.36 -7.25
N PRO A 29 3.28 6.09 -7.86
CA PRO A 29 2.87 5.83 -9.23
C PRO A 29 4.06 6.04 -10.18
N PRO A 30 4.40 5.07 -11.03
CA PRO A 30 5.54 5.17 -11.94
C PRO A 30 5.32 6.29 -12.96
N LYS A 31 6.39 7.00 -13.31
CA LYS A 31 6.37 8.13 -14.27
C LYS A 31 6.86 7.74 -15.66
N THR A 32 7.60 6.64 -15.76
CA THR A 32 8.20 6.11 -16.99
C THR A 32 7.99 4.60 -17.10
N GLU A 33 8.05 4.05 -18.31
CA GLU A 33 7.95 2.60 -18.56
C GLU A 33 8.97 1.78 -17.76
N VAL A 34 10.21 2.28 -17.67
CA VAL A 34 11.27 1.62 -16.87
C VAL A 34 10.89 1.57 -15.39
N SER A 35 10.34 2.66 -14.84
CA SER A 35 9.88 2.68 -13.45
C SER A 35 8.64 1.80 -13.23
N GLU A 36 7.81 1.66 -14.25
CA GLU A 36 6.62 0.80 -14.21
C GLU A 36 7.01 -0.69 -14.20
N ALA A 37 7.92 -1.12 -15.07
CA ALA A 37 8.46 -2.48 -15.02
C ALA A 37 9.05 -2.82 -13.63
N ARG A 38 9.76 -1.86 -13.02
CA ARG A 38 10.30 -2.02 -11.66
C ARG A 38 9.21 -2.09 -10.59
N PHE A 39 8.15 -1.31 -10.72
CA PHE A 39 7.00 -1.35 -9.83
C PHE A 39 6.39 -2.76 -9.82
N TRP A 40 6.09 -3.33 -11.00
CA TRP A 40 5.50 -4.66 -11.11
C TRP A 40 6.43 -5.75 -10.58
N ALA A 41 7.72 -5.70 -10.93
CA ALA A 41 8.72 -6.63 -10.40
C ALA A 41 8.89 -6.54 -8.87
N SER A 42 8.63 -5.37 -8.27
CA SER A 42 8.67 -5.20 -6.82
C SER A 42 7.40 -5.76 -6.16
N LEU A 43 6.24 -5.50 -6.76
CA LEU A 43 4.97 -6.04 -6.29
C LEU A 43 4.98 -7.57 -6.29
N GLU A 44 5.43 -8.21 -7.38
CA GLU A 44 5.55 -9.68 -7.49
C GLU A 44 6.40 -10.30 -6.37
N LYS A 45 7.44 -9.60 -5.93
CA LYS A 45 8.31 -10.06 -4.82
C LYS A 45 7.68 -9.87 -3.45
N LEU A 46 6.77 -8.91 -3.30
CA LEU A 46 6.15 -8.54 -2.02
C LEU A 46 4.82 -9.25 -1.78
N VAL A 47 4.08 -9.62 -2.83
CA VAL A 47 2.82 -10.39 -2.76
C VAL A 47 2.95 -11.66 -1.90
N PRO A 48 4.01 -12.50 -2.01
CA PRO A 48 4.15 -13.71 -1.19
C PRO A 48 4.28 -13.45 0.32
N LEU A 49 4.55 -12.21 0.74
CA LEU A 49 4.57 -11.83 2.15
C LEU A 49 3.16 -11.66 2.74
N ASN A 50 2.11 -11.88 1.92
CA ASN A 50 0.71 -11.79 2.28
C ASN A 50 0.35 -10.48 3.02
N PRO A 51 0.63 -9.31 2.41
CA PRO A 51 0.26 -8.04 3.01
C PRO A 51 -1.26 -7.93 3.11
N ARG A 52 -1.74 -7.28 4.16
CA ARG A 52 -3.18 -7.04 4.37
C ARG A 52 -3.77 -6.16 3.27
N PHE A 53 -2.99 -5.19 2.80
CA PHE A 53 -3.30 -4.33 1.66
C PHE A 53 -2.02 -3.67 1.13
N VAL A 54 -2.10 -3.06 -0.04
CA VAL A 54 -1.08 -2.13 -0.53
C VAL A 54 -1.70 -0.77 -0.80
N SER A 55 -0.89 0.29 -0.76
CA SER A 55 -1.33 1.64 -1.14
C SER A 55 -0.50 2.20 -2.29
N VAL A 56 -1.13 3.05 -3.11
CA VAL A 56 -0.45 3.85 -4.13
C VAL A 56 -0.69 5.32 -3.83
N THR A 57 0.39 6.09 -3.75
CA THR A 57 0.32 7.52 -3.45
C THR A 57 -0.35 8.33 -4.57
N TYR A 58 -0.73 9.57 -4.23
CA TYR A 58 -1.42 10.50 -5.12
C TYR A 58 -0.70 11.84 -5.06
N GLY A 59 -0.22 12.31 -6.22
CA GLY A 59 0.49 13.57 -6.34
C GLY A 59 -0.41 14.75 -5.97
N ALA A 60 0.16 15.70 -5.22
CA ALA A 60 -0.54 16.92 -4.85
C ALA A 60 -1.17 17.61 -6.07
N GLY A 61 -2.39 18.11 -5.90
CA GLY A 61 -3.15 18.77 -6.98
C GLY A 61 -3.63 17.83 -8.09
N GLY A 62 -3.59 16.50 -7.91
CA GLY A 62 -4.14 15.56 -8.90
C GLY A 62 -3.21 15.18 -10.04
N SER A 63 -1.95 15.63 -10.00
CA SER A 63 -0.95 15.40 -11.07
C SER A 63 -0.69 13.92 -11.42
N THR A 64 -1.04 12.99 -10.53
CA THR A 64 -0.92 11.54 -10.79
C THR A 64 -2.24 10.77 -10.72
N ARG A 65 -3.40 11.45 -10.68
CA ARG A 65 -4.73 10.83 -10.51
C ARG A 65 -4.89 9.57 -11.36
N GLU A 66 -4.77 9.72 -12.68
CA GLU A 66 -4.99 8.62 -13.62
C GLU A 66 -4.00 7.47 -13.43
N ARG A 67 -2.74 7.78 -13.12
CA ARG A 67 -1.72 6.75 -12.85
C ARG A 67 -2.03 5.99 -11.57
N THR A 68 -2.34 6.69 -10.49
CA THR A 68 -2.71 6.07 -9.21
C THR A 68 -3.91 5.15 -9.37
N LEU A 69 -4.96 5.61 -10.07
CA LEU A 69 -6.15 4.80 -10.37
C LEU A 69 -5.82 3.54 -11.14
N ARG A 70 -5.10 3.67 -12.27
CA ARG A 70 -4.70 2.51 -13.09
C ARG A 70 -3.91 1.47 -12.29
N MET A 71 -2.96 1.92 -11.46
CA MET A 71 -2.14 1.01 -10.66
C MET A 71 -2.98 0.27 -9.63
N VAL A 72 -3.84 0.97 -8.88
CA VAL A 72 -4.70 0.38 -7.86
C VAL A 72 -5.67 -0.64 -8.46
N SER A 73 -6.38 -0.28 -9.53
CA SER A 73 -7.31 -1.20 -10.20
C SER A 73 -6.59 -2.45 -10.69
N ARG A 74 -5.42 -2.28 -11.32
CA ARG A 74 -4.64 -3.39 -11.86
C ARG A 74 -4.08 -4.30 -10.76
N ILE A 75 -3.57 -3.75 -9.66
CA ILE A 75 -3.12 -4.54 -8.51
C ILE A 75 -4.25 -5.43 -8.00
N THR A 76 -5.43 -4.86 -7.75
CA THR A 76 -6.56 -5.61 -7.19
C THR A 76 -7.04 -6.69 -8.16
N GLN A 77 -7.10 -6.40 -9.46
CA GLN A 77 -7.52 -7.36 -10.47
C GLN A 77 -6.51 -8.51 -10.69
N GLU A 78 -5.21 -8.20 -10.72
CA GLU A 78 -4.18 -9.20 -11.06
C GLU A 78 -3.67 -9.99 -9.86
N THR A 79 -3.69 -9.42 -8.64
CA THR A 79 -3.13 -10.07 -7.45
C THR A 79 -4.16 -10.55 -6.43
N GLY A 80 -5.41 -10.05 -6.51
CA GLY A 80 -6.44 -10.29 -5.50
C GLY A 80 -6.17 -9.57 -4.16
N ILE A 81 -5.08 -8.81 -4.03
CA ILE A 81 -4.77 -8.00 -2.85
C ILE A 81 -5.59 -6.71 -2.90
N ASN A 82 -6.17 -6.33 -1.77
CA ASN A 82 -6.81 -5.02 -1.62
C ASN A 82 -5.80 -3.91 -1.85
N ALA A 83 -6.05 -3.04 -2.83
CA ALA A 83 -5.22 -1.88 -3.10
C ALA A 83 -6.00 -0.59 -2.76
N ALA A 84 -5.34 0.32 -2.06
CA ALA A 84 -5.88 1.61 -1.67
C ALA A 84 -5.18 2.74 -2.44
N ALA A 85 -5.94 3.64 -3.05
CA ALA A 85 -5.38 4.88 -3.56
C ALA A 85 -5.33 5.93 -2.45
N HIS A 86 -4.25 6.68 -2.39
CA HIS A 86 -4.28 7.96 -1.69
C HIS A 86 -5.14 8.94 -2.47
N LEU A 87 -5.65 9.96 -1.78
CA LEU A 87 -6.43 11.03 -2.38
C LEU A 87 -6.11 12.33 -1.65
N THR A 88 -5.66 13.34 -2.38
CA THR A 88 -5.44 14.68 -1.82
C THR A 88 -6.53 15.63 -2.33
N CYS A 89 -7.16 16.37 -1.44
CA CYS A 89 -8.23 17.32 -1.79
C CYS A 89 -7.72 18.76 -1.99
N VAL A 90 -6.44 19.03 -1.75
CA VAL A 90 -5.87 20.37 -1.92
C VAL A 90 -5.93 20.78 -3.39
N GLY A 91 -6.51 21.95 -3.66
CA GLY A 91 -6.70 22.46 -5.01
C GLY A 91 -7.78 21.74 -5.83
N ALA A 92 -8.60 20.88 -5.21
CA ALA A 92 -9.74 20.24 -5.84
C ALA A 92 -11.06 20.72 -5.20
N SER A 93 -12.05 21.01 -6.03
CA SER A 93 -13.43 21.21 -5.61
C SER A 93 -14.05 19.92 -5.09
N ARG A 94 -15.14 20.04 -4.33
CA ARG A 94 -15.91 18.88 -3.87
C ARG A 94 -16.37 17.98 -5.01
N GLY A 95 -16.83 18.57 -6.12
CA GLY A 95 -17.26 17.83 -7.31
C GLY A 95 -16.12 17.01 -7.91
N GLU A 96 -14.94 17.60 -8.06
CA GLU A 96 -13.76 16.89 -8.57
C GLU A 96 -13.33 15.73 -7.68
N VAL A 97 -13.38 15.90 -6.35
CA VAL A 97 -13.11 14.83 -5.39
C VAL A 97 -14.16 13.71 -5.50
N GLU A 98 -15.43 14.06 -5.64
CA GLU A 98 -16.52 13.11 -5.80
C GLU A 98 -16.38 12.31 -7.10
N ASP A 99 -16.01 12.95 -8.21
CA ASP A 99 -15.73 12.29 -9.48
C ASP A 99 -14.55 11.31 -9.39
N VAL A 100 -13.54 11.61 -8.57
CA VAL A 100 -12.43 10.67 -8.31
C VAL A 100 -12.94 9.45 -7.56
N VAL A 101 -13.70 9.66 -6.47
CA VAL A 101 -14.22 8.58 -5.63
C VAL A 101 -15.18 7.68 -6.40
N ARG A 102 -16.04 8.24 -7.27
CA ARG A 102 -16.96 7.49 -8.13
C ARG A 102 -16.27 6.72 -9.25
N GLY A 103 -15.00 7.02 -9.54
CA GLY A 103 -14.19 6.29 -10.51
C GLY A 103 -13.53 5.02 -9.96
N PHE A 104 -13.68 4.72 -8.68
CA PHE A 104 -13.32 3.45 -8.04
C PHE A 104 -14.51 2.50 -8.02
#